data_AF-A0AAP0L526-F1
#
_entry.id   AF-A0AAP0L526-F1
#
_cell.length_a   1.000
_cell.length_b   1.000
_cell.length_c   1.000
_cell.angle_alpha   90.00
_cell.angle_beta   90.00
_cell.angle_gamma   90.00
#
_symmetry.space_group_name_H-M   'P 1'
#
loop_
_entity.id
_entity.type
_entity.pdbx_description
1 polymer ?
#
loop_
_entity_poly.entity_id
_entity_poly.type
_entity_poly.pdbx_seq_one_letter_code
_entity_poly.pdbx_strand_id
1 'polypeptide(L)'
;MRVGGVRGRAEREHRRHSTRVELETRQRPTRAERRGESESGKRDGHMRELRGERRETQRKRARELEGEGDDNRQRVRPRGGERDDDERAVRRASERERERATTRVRVRVWTLNFGPFGPTVGIQLTFFDCGGFAIGVYFSHKIFDARSLCTFVLSWASIAKTGESAVRPRFDSASIFPPIHPPPTYSDLQDFTAERVLFKVFRFEGSKIELLKVKAKGSGDETPPSRVMAVTSLLWTVFAAVMDWEKQNEGAIPRPCHLAMAVGLRGRMITGSEALNFNENTIGNGAVIPVSPQMAPPRDLTGLPDLVKVVNDMVRRVDESDLVRRRDGAEILKLMDCYAGKASASDGGECGFMVASWLRLPFYEADFGWGKPDWFGYLPGEFKNVISYLDTKCGEGVEAWVWMTEKDMARFESMPELLQFATPVLNALDH
;
A
#
# COMPACT_ATOMS: atom_id res chain seq x y z
N MET A 1 -51.12 -52.47 -19.18
CA MET A 1 -50.12 -53.47 -18.76
C MET A 1 -48.94 -52.73 -18.11
N ARG A 2 -48.61 -53.13 -16.87
CA ARG A 2 -47.43 -52.91 -15.97
C ARG A 2 -46.26 -52.04 -16.50
N VAL A 3 -45.77 -50.98 -15.83
CA VAL A 3 -45.23 -50.72 -14.46
C VAL A 3 -43.71 -51.01 -14.28
N GLY A 4 -42.98 -49.99 -13.78
CA GLY A 4 -41.72 -50.07 -13.01
C GLY A 4 -40.51 -49.40 -13.69
N GLY A 5 -39.78 -48.39 -13.17
CA GLY A 5 -39.69 -47.75 -11.86
C GLY A 5 -38.58 -48.33 -10.98
N VAL A 6 -37.40 -47.68 -10.89
CA VAL A 6 -36.52 -47.71 -9.69
C VAL A 6 -35.65 -46.44 -9.62
N ARG A 7 -35.83 -45.69 -8.51
CA ARG A 7 -34.88 -44.75 -7.91
C ARG A 7 -33.92 -45.51 -6.98
N GLY A 8 -32.64 -45.12 -6.96
CA GLY A 8 -31.92 -44.92 -5.69
C GLY A 8 -30.79 -45.88 -5.29
N ARG A 9 -29.70 -45.24 -4.83
CA ARG A 9 -28.64 -45.67 -3.88
C ARG A 9 -27.47 -46.54 -4.35
N ALA A 10 -26.27 -45.94 -4.35
CA ALA A 10 -25.13 -46.24 -3.46
C ALA A 10 -23.92 -45.45 -3.99
N GLU A 11 -23.53 -44.28 -3.45
CA GLU A 11 -22.72 -44.10 -2.23
C GLU A 11 -21.85 -45.31 -1.82
N ARG A 12 -20.53 -45.09 -1.89
CA ARG A 12 -19.39 -45.78 -1.22
C ARG A 12 -18.80 -47.02 -1.89
N GLU A 13 -17.68 -46.80 -2.59
CA GLU A 13 -16.44 -47.59 -2.59
C GLU A 13 -15.38 -46.76 -3.34
N HIS A 14 -14.62 -45.87 -2.70
CA HIS A 14 -13.44 -46.07 -1.86
C HIS A 14 -12.25 -46.79 -2.53
N ARG A 15 -11.26 -45.95 -2.89
CA ARG A 15 -9.80 -46.16 -2.90
C ARG A 15 -9.16 -46.96 -4.04
N ARG A 16 -8.00 -46.41 -4.43
CA ARG A 16 -6.86 -46.96 -5.19
C ARG A 16 -6.98 -46.77 -6.71
N HIS A 17 -6.25 -45.81 -7.26
CA HIS A 17 -5.01 -46.07 -8.03
C HIS A 17 -4.38 -44.71 -8.41
N SER A 18 -3.34 -44.33 -7.66
CA SER A 18 -2.35 -43.34 -8.09
C SER A 18 -1.22 -44.14 -8.72
N THR A 19 -1.01 -44.00 -10.03
CA THR A 19 0.15 -44.56 -10.71
C THR A 19 1.03 -43.40 -11.15
N ARG A 20 2.13 -43.25 -10.43
CA ARG A 20 3.26 -42.36 -10.67
C ARG A 20 3.99 -42.83 -11.92
N VAL A 21 4.08 -41.98 -12.95
CA VAL A 21 5.02 -42.14 -14.06
C VAL A 21 6.19 -41.20 -13.77
N GLU A 22 7.32 -41.76 -13.34
CA GLU A 22 8.61 -41.07 -13.25
C GLU A 22 9.26 -41.06 -14.63
N LEU A 23 9.50 -39.87 -15.17
CA LEU A 23 10.43 -39.63 -16.27
C LEU A 23 11.72 -39.08 -15.66
N GLU A 24 12.73 -39.93 -15.48
CA GLU A 24 14.08 -39.52 -15.16
C GLU A 24 14.77 -38.95 -16.42
N THR A 25 14.93 -37.64 -16.48
CA THR A 25 15.95 -36.99 -17.32
C THR A 25 17.02 -36.37 -16.43
N ARG A 26 18.07 -37.16 -16.12
CA ARG A 26 19.29 -36.64 -15.50
C ARG A 26 20.11 -35.88 -16.55
N GLN A 27 19.95 -34.56 -16.63
CA GLN A 27 20.99 -33.69 -17.19
C GLN A 27 21.90 -33.22 -16.05
N ARG A 28 23.22 -33.42 -16.22
CA ARG A 28 24.22 -32.89 -15.30
C ARG A 28 24.35 -31.37 -15.54
N PRO A 29 24.30 -30.52 -14.49
CA PRO A 29 24.42 -29.08 -14.65
C PRO A 29 25.80 -28.71 -15.17
N THR A 30 25.81 -27.75 -16.10
CA THR A 30 26.99 -27.20 -16.74
C THR A 30 27.85 -26.40 -15.73
N ARG A 31 29.12 -26.19 -16.05
CA ARG A 31 30.08 -25.50 -15.17
C ARG A 31 29.70 -24.04 -14.88
N ALA A 32 28.83 -23.44 -15.70
CA ALA A 32 28.28 -22.09 -15.51
C ALA A 32 27.13 -22.07 -14.48
N GLU A 33 26.25 -23.06 -14.49
CA GLU A 33 25.12 -23.18 -13.53
C GLU A 33 25.62 -23.41 -12.09
N ARG A 34 26.67 -24.22 -11.91
CA ARG A 34 27.30 -24.41 -10.59
C ARG A 34 27.96 -23.15 -10.04
N ARG A 35 28.43 -22.25 -10.92
CA ARG A 35 28.98 -20.95 -10.49
C ARG A 35 27.87 -19.99 -10.08
N GLY A 36 26.76 -19.97 -10.81
CA GLY A 36 25.57 -19.17 -10.50
C GLY A 36 24.92 -19.56 -9.17
N GLU A 37 24.79 -20.86 -8.88
CA GLU A 37 24.26 -21.34 -7.58
C GLU A 37 25.20 -20.99 -6.41
N SER A 38 26.52 -21.03 -6.63
CA SER A 38 27.49 -20.64 -5.60
C SER A 38 27.46 -19.15 -5.26
N GLU A 39 27.15 -18.30 -6.24
CA GLU A 39 26.98 -16.86 -6.02
C GLU A 39 25.62 -16.53 -5.39
N SER A 40 24.55 -17.20 -5.81
CA SER A 40 23.23 -17.10 -5.18
C SER A 40 23.28 -17.50 -3.70
N GLY A 41 23.93 -18.63 -3.36
CA GLY A 41 24.08 -19.07 -1.98
C GLY A 41 24.93 -18.12 -1.13
N LYS A 42 25.96 -17.48 -1.71
CA LYS A 42 26.75 -16.44 -1.03
C LYS A 42 25.96 -15.15 -0.79
N ARG A 43 25.12 -14.73 -1.75
CA ARG A 43 24.26 -13.55 -1.63
C ARG A 43 23.14 -13.77 -0.59
N ASP A 44 22.55 -14.96 -0.55
CA ASP A 44 21.56 -15.32 0.47
C ASP A 44 22.17 -15.41 1.88
N GLY A 45 23.41 -15.91 1.98
CA GLY A 45 24.17 -15.91 3.24
C GLY A 45 24.42 -14.49 3.75
N HIS A 46 24.91 -13.61 2.88
CA HIS A 46 25.17 -12.21 3.23
C HIS A 46 23.89 -11.44 3.61
N MET A 47 22.77 -11.71 2.93
CA MET A 47 21.47 -11.11 3.27
C MET A 47 20.92 -11.59 4.62
N ARG A 48 21.20 -12.83 5.03
CA ARG A 48 20.84 -13.34 6.37
C ARG A 48 21.69 -12.69 7.46
N GLU A 49 22.97 -12.48 7.19
CA GLU A 49 23.92 -11.83 8.09
C GLU A 49 23.55 -10.37 8.34
N LEU A 50 23.29 -9.59 7.29
CA LEU A 50 22.82 -8.19 7.39
C LEU A 50 21.49 -8.05 8.14
N ARG A 51 20.57 -9.02 8.00
CA ARG A 51 19.31 -9.06 8.77
C ARG A 51 19.55 -9.40 10.26
N GLY A 52 20.55 -10.23 10.55
CA GLY A 52 20.99 -10.55 11.91
C GLY A 52 21.59 -9.32 12.61
N GLU A 53 22.53 -8.64 11.94
CA GLU A 53 23.20 -7.44 12.45
C GLU A 53 22.22 -6.28 12.71
N ARG A 54 21.24 -6.06 11.82
CA ARG A 54 20.17 -5.06 12.05
C ARG A 54 19.32 -5.39 13.27
N ARG A 55 18.95 -6.66 13.47
CA ARG A 55 18.18 -7.09 14.66
C ARG A 55 18.98 -6.93 15.94
N GLU A 56 20.28 -7.19 15.91
CA GLU A 56 21.16 -7.03 17.06
C GLU A 56 21.37 -5.56 17.41
N THR A 57 21.54 -4.71 16.40
CA THR A 57 21.68 -3.25 16.58
C THR A 57 20.40 -2.63 17.16
N GLN A 58 19.21 -3.07 16.69
CA GLN A 58 17.93 -2.65 17.27
C GLN A 58 17.75 -3.12 18.72
N ARG A 59 18.21 -4.33 19.07
CA ARG A 59 18.19 -4.85 20.45
C ARG A 59 19.15 -4.11 21.37
N LYS A 60 20.35 -3.73 20.90
CA LYS A 60 21.30 -2.92 21.69
C LYS A 60 20.73 -1.53 21.98
N ARG A 61 20.15 -0.85 20.97
CA ARG A 61 19.52 0.47 21.16
C ARG A 61 18.31 0.43 22.08
N ALA A 62 17.52 -0.64 22.05
CA ALA A 62 16.42 -0.83 23.00
C ALA A 62 16.91 -0.96 24.45
N ARG A 63 18.06 -1.60 24.68
CA ARG A 63 18.68 -1.72 26.00
C ARG A 63 19.34 -0.44 26.49
N GLU A 64 19.89 0.37 25.58
CA GLU A 64 20.45 1.69 25.91
C GLU A 64 19.35 2.68 26.32
N LEU A 65 18.19 2.64 25.64
CA LEU A 65 17.02 3.44 26.00
C LEU A 65 16.35 3.02 27.32
N GLU A 66 16.54 1.77 27.76
CA GLU A 66 16.10 1.27 29.07
C GLU A 66 17.12 1.55 30.19
N GLY A 67 18.35 1.98 29.87
CA GLY A 67 19.45 2.14 30.83
C GLY A 67 19.72 3.56 31.33
N GLU A 68 19.15 4.61 30.72
CA GLU A 68 19.44 6.02 31.07
C GLU A 68 18.48 6.62 32.11
N GLY A 69 18.15 5.86 33.15
CA GLY A 69 17.16 6.28 34.15
C GLY A 69 17.42 5.78 35.56
N ASP A 70 18.66 5.76 36.05
CA ASP A 70 18.90 5.73 37.50
C ASP A 70 20.35 6.10 37.83
N ASP A 71 20.58 7.37 38.14
CA ASP A 71 21.70 7.70 39.02
C ASP A 71 21.31 8.80 40.00
N ASN A 72 21.73 8.60 41.24
CA ASN A 72 21.63 9.52 42.37
C ASN A 72 20.34 9.53 43.23
N ARG A 73 20.18 8.50 44.09
CA ARG A 73 19.61 8.69 45.44
C ARG A 73 20.39 7.94 46.51
N GLN A 74 21.04 8.71 47.38
CA GLN A 74 21.64 8.25 48.63
C GLN A 74 20.64 7.47 49.48
N ARG A 75 21.12 6.36 50.04
CA ARG A 75 20.40 5.46 50.94
C ARG A 75 20.03 6.17 52.24
N VAL A 76 18.74 6.48 52.42
CA VAL A 76 18.11 6.55 53.73
C VAL A 76 17.04 5.47 53.74
N ARG A 77 17.15 4.48 54.64
CA ARG A 77 16.11 3.46 54.86
C ARG A 77 15.01 4.04 55.76
N PRO A 78 13.74 4.11 55.34
CA PRO A 78 12.64 4.13 56.28
C PRO A 78 12.08 2.71 56.45
N ARG A 79 11.85 2.33 57.70
CA ARG A 79 11.02 1.18 58.08
C ARG A 79 9.57 1.48 57.67
N GLY A 80 8.88 0.56 57.01
CA GLY A 80 7.45 0.69 56.74
C GLY A 80 6.92 -0.37 55.77
N GLY A 81 6.70 -1.58 56.25
CA GLY A 81 6.21 -2.73 55.48
C GLY A 81 4.70 -2.72 55.14
N GLU A 82 4.08 -1.55 54.97
CA GLU A 82 2.66 -1.45 54.60
C GLU A 82 2.42 -0.67 53.28
N ARG A 83 3.22 0.36 52.97
CA ARG A 83 3.06 1.14 51.71
C ARG A 83 3.52 0.38 50.47
N ASP A 84 4.53 -0.47 50.64
CA ASP A 84 5.11 -1.29 49.58
C ASP A 84 4.15 -2.38 49.07
N ASP A 85 3.26 -2.87 49.93
CA ASP A 85 2.29 -3.90 49.59
C ASP A 85 1.05 -3.31 48.89
N ASP A 86 0.66 -2.07 49.24
CA ASP A 86 -0.35 -1.31 48.51
C ASP A 86 0.14 -0.93 47.10
N GLU A 87 1.39 -0.47 46.94
CA GLU A 87 1.94 -0.18 45.60
C GLU A 87 2.05 -1.45 44.73
N ARG A 88 2.42 -2.59 45.33
CA ARG A 88 2.41 -3.89 44.64
C ARG A 88 1.00 -4.35 44.29
N ALA A 89 0.01 -4.10 45.16
CA ALA A 89 -1.39 -4.42 44.90
C ALA A 89 -1.96 -3.55 43.76
N VAL A 90 -1.65 -2.26 43.72
CA VAL A 90 -2.05 -1.34 42.65
C VAL A 90 -1.38 -1.71 41.33
N ARG A 91 -0.09 -2.07 41.33
CA ARG A 91 0.60 -2.58 40.12
C ARG A 91 0.00 -3.88 39.62
N ARG A 92 -0.34 -4.82 40.51
CA ARG A 92 -1.02 -6.07 40.15
C ARG A 92 -2.46 -5.85 39.68
N ALA A 93 -3.17 -4.85 40.21
CA ALA A 93 -4.49 -4.46 39.73
C ALA A 93 -4.41 -3.83 38.34
N SER A 94 -3.43 -2.95 38.10
CA SER A 94 -3.11 -2.36 36.80
C SER A 94 -2.66 -3.40 35.77
N GLU A 95 -1.84 -4.38 36.16
CA GLU A 95 -1.48 -5.52 35.31
C GLU A 95 -2.68 -6.41 35.01
N ARG A 96 -3.56 -6.66 35.99
CA ARG A 96 -4.81 -7.42 35.79
C ARG A 96 -5.82 -6.65 34.94
N GLU A 97 -5.85 -5.32 34.99
CA GLU A 97 -6.64 -4.49 34.08
C GLU A 97 -6.04 -4.47 32.67
N ARG A 98 -4.70 -4.43 32.55
CA ARG A 98 -3.99 -4.58 31.27
C ARG A 98 -4.17 -5.97 30.67
N GLU A 99 -4.19 -7.03 31.48
CA GLU A 99 -4.51 -8.41 31.08
C GLU A 99 -6.01 -8.65 30.85
N ARG A 100 -6.89 -7.81 31.40
CA ARG A 100 -8.32 -7.80 31.05
C ARG A 100 -8.60 -6.98 29.79
N ALA A 101 -7.73 -6.03 29.47
CA ALA A 101 -7.75 -5.23 28.25
C ALA A 101 -7.00 -5.89 27.07
N THR A 102 -6.43 -7.07 27.24
CA THR A 102 -5.94 -7.87 26.11
C THR A 102 -7.13 -8.54 25.41
N THR A 103 -7.66 -7.85 24.40
CA THR A 103 -8.61 -8.42 23.44
C THR A 103 -8.10 -9.78 23.00
N ARG A 104 -8.87 -10.84 23.24
CA ARG A 104 -8.49 -12.20 22.83
C ARG A 104 -8.73 -12.33 21.34
N VAL A 105 -7.67 -12.07 20.57
CA VAL A 105 -7.72 -12.19 19.12
C VAL A 105 -7.55 -13.65 18.70
N ARG A 106 -8.52 -14.20 17.98
CA ARG A 106 -8.35 -15.48 17.26
C ARG A 106 -7.94 -15.20 15.82
N VAL A 107 -6.79 -15.73 15.41
CA VAL A 107 -6.23 -15.56 14.06
C VAL A 107 -6.26 -16.88 13.30
N ARG A 108 -6.75 -16.88 12.06
CA ARG A 108 -6.60 -17.98 11.10
C ARG A 108 -5.91 -17.46 9.85
N VAL A 109 -4.93 -18.21 9.33
CA VAL A 109 -4.13 -17.81 8.15
C VAL A 109 -4.17 -18.91 7.09
N TRP A 110 -4.38 -18.50 5.84
CA TRP A 110 -4.27 -19.35 4.66
C TRP A 110 -3.31 -18.71 3.65
N THR A 111 -2.59 -19.52 2.89
CA THR A 111 -1.65 -19.07 1.86
C THR A 111 -1.88 -19.80 0.55
N LEU A 112 -1.93 -19.05 -0.55
CA LEU A 112 -1.97 -19.55 -1.92
C LEU A 112 -0.66 -19.20 -2.62
N ASN A 113 0.10 -20.23 -3.00
CA ASN A 113 1.41 -20.09 -3.64
C ASN A 113 1.30 -20.51 -5.11
N PHE A 114 1.56 -19.62 -6.05
CA PHE A 114 1.68 -19.94 -7.49
C PHE A 114 3.15 -20.06 -7.95
N GLY A 115 4.12 -20.03 -7.03
CA GLY A 115 5.56 -20.15 -7.33
C GLY A 115 6.45 -20.24 -6.09
N PRO A 116 7.79 -20.29 -6.26
CA PRO A 116 8.74 -20.53 -5.17
C PRO A 116 9.02 -19.31 -4.28
N PHE A 117 8.50 -18.12 -4.60
CA PHE A 117 8.87 -16.84 -3.98
C PHE A 117 7.86 -16.31 -2.94
N GLY A 118 7.35 -17.17 -2.06
CA GLY A 118 6.38 -16.80 -1.03
C GLY A 118 4.92 -16.75 -1.52
N PRO A 119 3.95 -16.43 -0.65
CA PRO A 119 2.54 -16.47 -1.00
C PRO A 119 2.17 -15.40 -2.02
N THR A 120 1.50 -15.83 -3.07
CA THR A 120 0.90 -14.92 -4.07
C THR A 120 -0.29 -14.19 -3.46
N VAL A 121 -1.07 -14.90 -2.65
CA VAL A 121 -2.14 -14.35 -1.81
C VAL A 121 -2.07 -15.03 -0.44
N GLY A 122 -2.17 -14.25 0.62
CA GLY A 122 -2.38 -14.73 1.99
C GLY A 122 -3.69 -14.14 2.53
N ILE A 123 -4.47 -14.94 3.25
CA ILE A 123 -5.73 -14.51 3.83
C ILE A 123 -5.63 -14.72 5.34
N GLN A 124 -5.94 -13.67 6.10
CA GLN A 124 -6.02 -13.72 7.55
C GLN A 124 -7.43 -13.37 8.01
N LEU A 125 -7.99 -14.16 8.91
CA LEU A 125 -9.24 -13.84 9.60
C LEU A 125 -8.95 -13.61 11.07
N THR A 126 -9.37 -12.45 11.57
CA THR A 126 -9.09 -11.95 12.92
C THR A 126 -10.41 -11.68 13.62
N PHE A 127 -10.74 -12.40 14.69
CA PHE A 127 -11.97 -12.20 15.47
C PHE A 127 -11.71 -11.32 16.69
N PHE A 128 -12.64 -10.40 16.98
CA PHE A 128 -12.62 -9.53 18.15
C PHE A 128 -13.68 -9.96 19.17
N ASP A 129 -13.48 -9.62 20.44
CA ASP A 129 -14.37 -10.03 21.54
C ASP A 129 -15.77 -9.39 21.45
N CYS A 130 -15.90 -8.24 20.77
CA CYS A 130 -17.19 -7.60 20.51
C CYS A 130 -18.06 -8.35 19.48
N GLY A 131 -17.56 -9.44 18.89
CA GLY A 131 -18.23 -10.19 17.83
C GLY A 131 -17.89 -9.71 16.42
N GLY A 132 -17.24 -8.55 16.27
CA GLY A 132 -16.67 -8.09 15.01
C GLY A 132 -15.49 -8.97 14.55
N PHE A 133 -15.13 -8.85 13.27
CA PHE A 133 -13.95 -9.51 12.71
C PHE A 133 -13.33 -8.67 11.59
N ALA A 134 -12.06 -8.93 11.28
CA ALA A 134 -11.34 -8.34 10.16
C ALA A 134 -10.81 -9.42 9.23
N ILE A 135 -10.89 -9.16 7.92
CA ILE A 135 -10.26 -9.97 6.87
C ILE A 135 -9.03 -9.22 6.37
N GLY A 136 -7.84 -9.77 6.65
CA GLY A 136 -6.59 -9.31 6.07
C GLY A 136 -6.30 -10.05 4.77
N VAL A 137 -5.98 -9.31 3.70
CA VAL A 137 -5.55 -9.88 2.42
C VAL A 137 -4.14 -9.42 2.12
N TYR A 138 -3.18 -10.34 2.21
CA TYR A 138 -1.84 -10.17 1.69
C TYR A 138 -1.83 -10.56 0.21
N PHE A 139 -1.14 -9.79 -0.62
CA PHE A 139 -1.02 -10.08 -2.05
C PHE A 139 0.35 -9.68 -2.58
N SER A 140 0.83 -10.42 -3.57
CA SER A 140 2.06 -10.07 -4.28
C SER A 140 1.78 -8.97 -5.31
N HIS A 141 2.38 -7.80 -5.13
CA HIS A 141 2.28 -6.70 -6.09
C HIS A 141 2.91 -7.05 -7.46
N LYS A 142 3.69 -8.14 -7.57
CA LYS A 142 4.15 -8.67 -8.87
C LYS A 142 2.99 -9.18 -9.74
N ILE A 143 1.87 -9.55 -9.12
CA ILE A 143 0.72 -10.17 -9.79
C ILE A 143 -0.51 -9.27 -9.76
N PHE A 144 -0.69 -8.48 -8.70
CA PHE A 144 -1.87 -7.63 -8.53
C PHE A 144 -1.48 -6.16 -8.43
N ASP A 145 -2.15 -5.31 -9.20
CA ASP A 145 -2.40 -3.94 -8.79
C ASP A 145 -3.69 -3.85 -7.96
N ALA A 146 -3.97 -2.64 -7.43
CA ALA A 146 -5.15 -2.37 -6.60
C ALA A 146 -6.47 -2.79 -7.27
N ARG A 147 -6.60 -2.59 -8.58
CA ARG A 147 -7.80 -2.97 -9.34
C ARG A 147 -7.95 -4.48 -9.42
N SER A 148 -6.88 -5.19 -9.74
CA SER A 148 -6.88 -6.66 -9.78
C SER A 148 -7.20 -7.27 -8.42
N LEU A 149 -6.68 -6.69 -7.33
CA LEU A 149 -7.02 -7.09 -5.98
C LEU A 149 -8.51 -6.88 -5.68
N CYS A 150 -9.05 -5.72 -6.06
CA CYS A 150 -10.46 -5.41 -5.88
C CYS A 150 -11.34 -6.44 -6.62
N THR A 151 -11.02 -6.76 -7.88
CA THR A 151 -11.72 -7.80 -8.65
C THR A 151 -11.65 -9.16 -7.95
N PHE A 152 -10.48 -9.54 -7.42
CA PHE A 152 -10.34 -10.79 -6.65
C PHE A 152 -11.24 -10.82 -5.41
N VAL A 153 -11.21 -9.76 -4.59
CA VAL A 153 -12.00 -9.70 -3.35
C VAL A 153 -13.50 -9.71 -3.64
N LEU A 154 -13.96 -8.97 -4.64
CA LEU A 154 -15.38 -8.95 -5.03
C LEU A 154 -15.85 -10.29 -5.60
N SER A 155 -15.05 -10.92 -6.46
CA SER A 155 -15.35 -12.28 -6.95
C SER A 155 -15.40 -13.28 -5.80
N TRP A 156 -14.47 -13.21 -4.86
CA TRP A 156 -14.46 -14.08 -3.69
C TRP A 156 -15.70 -13.87 -2.81
N ALA A 157 -16.06 -12.63 -2.51
CA ALA A 157 -17.25 -12.29 -1.73
C ALA A 157 -18.53 -12.80 -2.42
N SER A 158 -18.66 -12.56 -3.73
CA SER A 158 -19.80 -13.03 -4.53
C SER A 158 -19.93 -14.55 -4.50
N ILE A 159 -18.84 -15.29 -4.75
CA ILE A 159 -18.86 -16.77 -4.74
C ILE A 159 -19.25 -17.27 -3.35
N ALA A 160 -18.74 -16.66 -2.28
CA ALA A 160 -19.10 -17.05 -0.91
C ALA A 160 -20.59 -16.82 -0.61
N LYS A 161 -21.17 -15.72 -1.14
CA LYS A 161 -22.56 -15.34 -0.90
C LYS A 161 -23.57 -16.08 -1.79
N THR A 162 -23.28 -16.25 -3.07
CA THR A 162 -24.24 -16.73 -4.08
C THR A 162 -23.84 -18.03 -4.76
N GLY A 163 -22.58 -18.47 -4.61
CA GLY A 163 -22.01 -19.58 -5.38
C GLY A 163 -21.52 -19.19 -6.78
N GLU A 164 -21.71 -17.94 -7.20
CA GLU A 164 -21.33 -17.44 -8.53
C GLU A 164 -20.39 -16.24 -8.42
N SER A 165 -19.49 -16.08 -9.40
CA SER A 165 -18.59 -14.93 -9.45
C SER A 165 -19.27 -13.72 -10.08
N ALA A 166 -19.20 -12.56 -9.42
CA ALA A 166 -19.70 -11.29 -9.94
C ALA A 166 -18.96 -10.81 -11.20
N VAL A 167 -17.69 -11.23 -11.36
CA VAL A 167 -16.82 -10.83 -12.47
C VAL A 167 -16.09 -12.05 -13.02
N ARG A 168 -15.84 -12.09 -14.33
CA ARG A 168 -15.00 -13.12 -14.96
C ARG A 168 -13.58 -12.58 -15.15
N PRO A 169 -12.61 -12.95 -14.30
CA PRO A 169 -11.23 -12.46 -14.44
C PRO A 169 -10.58 -13.01 -15.72
N ARG A 170 -9.72 -12.19 -16.33
CA ARG A 170 -8.89 -12.56 -17.49
C ARG A 170 -7.42 -12.54 -17.11
N PHE A 171 -6.68 -13.57 -17.53
CA PHE A 171 -5.26 -13.75 -17.20
C PHE A 171 -4.37 -13.72 -18.46
N ASP A 172 -4.74 -12.92 -19.44
CA ASP A 172 -4.07 -12.78 -20.74
C ASP A 172 -3.17 -11.53 -20.83
N SER A 173 -2.85 -10.91 -19.69
CA SER A 173 -1.99 -9.72 -19.63
C SER A 173 -0.61 -9.94 -20.24
N ALA A 174 -0.04 -11.14 -20.15
CA ALA A 174 1.24 -11.48 -20.76
C ALA A 174 1.20 -11.52 -22.31
N SER A 175 0.03 -11.78 -22.90
CA SER A 175 -0.14 -11.70 -24.36
C SER A 175 -0.20 -10.25 -24.85
N ILE A 176 -0.65 -9.35 -23.98
CA ILE A 176 -0.79 -7.90 -24.24
C ILE A 176 0.54 -7.19 -23.98
N PHE A 177 1.23 -7.58 -22.89
CA PHE A 177 2.52 -7.10 -22.44
C PHE A 177 3.49 -8.27 -22.24
N PRO A 178 4.16 -8.73 -23.31
CA PRO A 178 5.12 -9.83 -23.22
C PRO A 178 6.25 -9.52 -22.21
N PRO A 179 6.68 -10.51 -21.41
CA PRO A 179 7.76 -10.33 -20.45
C PRO A 179 9.09 -10.08 -21.14
N ILE A 180 9.96 -9.30 -20.49
CA ILE A 180 11.31 -9.00 -20.94
C ILE A 180 12.28 -9.96 -20.28
N HIS A 181 13.23 -10.47 -21.07
CA HIS A 181 14.25 -11.39 -20.59
C HIS A 181 15.66 -10.90 -20.97
N PRO A 182 16.57 -10.71 -19.98
CA PRO A 182 16.33 -10.80 -18.54
C PRO A 182 15.40 -9.68 -18.03
N PRO A 183 14.69 -9.87 -16.90
CA PRO A 183 13.88 -8.81 -16.33
C PRO A 183 14.76 -7.62 -15.91
N PRO A 184 14.24 -6.39 -15.95
CA PRO A 184 14.93 -5.23 -15.39
C PRO A 184 15.28 -5.49 -13.92
N THR A 185 16.52 -5.21 -13.56
CA THR A 185 17.03 -5.35 -12.19
C THR A 185 17.26 -3.97 -11.62
N TYR A 186 16.69 -3.71 -10.44
CA TYR A 186 16.97 -2.50 -9.68
C TYR A 186 18.20 -2.76 -8.82
N SER A 187 19.33 -2.13 -9.16
CA SER A 187 20.62 -2.37 -8.49
C SER A 187 20.70 -1.71 -7.12
N ASP A 188 19.94 -0.63 -6.91
CA ASP A 188 20.23 0.32 -5.82
C ASP A 188 19.28 0.13 -4.64
N LEU A 189 19.20 -1.10 -4.12
CA LEU A 189 18.40 -1.43 -2.93
C LEU A 189 18.85 -0.66 -1.66
N GLN A 190 20.02 -0.03 -1.70
CA GLN A 190 20.53 0.83 -0.62
C GLN A 190 19.84 2.19 -0.57
N ASP A 191 19.14 2.60 -1.64
CA ASP A 191 18.44 3.89 -1.69
C ASP A 191 17.16 3.92 -0.84
N PHE A 192 16.64 2.76 -0.46
CA PHE A 192 15.50 2.70 0.46
C PHE A 192 15.96 3.17 1.85
N THR A 193 15.31 4.23 2.34
CA THR A 193 15.76 4.99 3.50
C THR A 193 15.90 4.11 4.74
N ALA A 194 17.00 4.26 5.48
CA ALA A 194 17.12 3.69 6.82
C ALA A 194 16.38 4.52 7.90
N GLU A 195 15.79 5.66 7.50
CA GLU A 195 15.06 6.57 8.39
C GLU A 195 13.73 5.95 8.82
N ARG A 196 13.32 6.25 10.05
CA ARG A 196 12.01 5.83 10.56
C ARG A 196 10.92 6.62 9.85
N VAL A 197 10.09 5.92 9.08
CA VAL A 197 8.90 6.46 8.42
C VAL A 197 7.69 6.24 9.32
N LEU A 198 6.93 7.32 9.56
CA LEU A 198 5.62 7.27 10.19
C LEU A 198 4.52 7.15 9.14
N PHE A 199 3.43 6.53 9.56
CA PHE A 199 2.20 6.43 8.82
C PHE A 199 1.09 7.15 9.59
N LYS A 200 0.38 8.08 8.93
CA LYS A 200 -0.81 8.74 9.48
C LYS A 200 -1.90 8.86 8.41
N VAL A 201 -3.16 8.89 8.85
CA VAL A 201 -4.32 9.05 7.97
C VAL A 201 -4.93 10.43 8.21
N PHE A 202 -5.23 11.13 7.12
CA PHE A 202 -5.90 12.43 7.13
C PHE A 202 -7.20 12.31 6.35
N ARG A 203 -8.33 12.55 7.01
CA ARG A 203 -9.64 12.46 6.39
C ARG A 203 -10.10 13.81 5.86
N PHE A 204 -10.48 13.81 4.59
CA PHE A 204 -11.17 14.88 3.89
C PHE A 204 -12.65 14.54 3.80
N GLU A 205 -13.50 15.28 4.49
CA GLU A 205 -14.95 15.14 4.36
C GLU A 205 -15.43 15.61 2.98
N GLY A 206 -16.55 15.04 2.49
CA GLY A 206 -17.12 15.42 1.19
C GLY A 206 -17.37 16.93 1.06
N SER A 207 -17.89 17.55 2.11
CA SER A 207 -18.13 19.00 2.17
C SER A 207 -16.83 19.82 2.02
N LYS A 208 -15.74 19.38 2.66
CA LYS A 208 -14.42 20.01 2.57
C LYS A 208 -13.79 19.82 1.19
N ILE A 209 -14.00 18.66 0.57
CA ILE A 209 -13.57 18.39 -0.81
C ILE A 209 -14.28 19.33 -1.79
N GLU A 210 -15.58 19.55 -1.64
CA GLU A 210 -16.31 20.48 -2.53
C GLU A 210 -15.81 21.91 -2.38
N LEU A 211 -15.55 22.38 -1.16
CA LEU A 211 -14.91 23.68 -0.94
C LEU A 211 -13.52 23.76 -1.58
N LEU A 212 -12.72 22.70 -1.45
CA LEU A 212 -11.40 22.62 -2.06
C LEU A 212 -11.48 22.66 -3.60
N LYS A 213 -12.43 21.94 -4.20
CA LYS A 213 -12.66 21.95 -5.65
C LYS A 213 -13.05 23.34 -6.16
N VAL A 214 -13.87 24.08 -5.41
CA VAL A 214 -14.20 25.48 -5.74
C VAL A 214 -12.94 26.35 -5.72
N LYS A 215 -12.11 26.23 -4.67
CA LYS A 215 -10.86 27.00 -4.55
C LYS A 215 -9.82 26.64 -5.62
N ALA A 216 -9.78 25.38 -6.02
CA ALA A 216 -8.83 24.87 -7.01
C ALA A 216 -9.30 25.03 -8.45
N LYS A 217 -10.49 25.61 -8.68
CA LYS A 217 -11.03 25.88 -10.02
C LYS A 217 -10.32 27.10 -10.62
N GLY A 218 -9.79 26.97 -11.83
CA GLY A 218 -9.15 28.06 -12.55
C GLY A 218 -10.14 29.11 -13.05
N SER A 219 -9.65 30.35 -13.18
CA SER A 219 -10.39 31.44 -13.81
C SER A 219 -10.65 31.08 -15.28
N GLY A 220 -11.91 30.76 -15.61
CA GLY A 220 -12.33 30.38 -16.97
C GLY A 220 -12.59 28.90 -17.17
N ASP A 221 -12.34 28.05 -16.18
CA ASP A 221 -12.72 26.63 -16.27
C ASP A 221 -14.24 26.48 -16.20
N GLU A 222 -14.82 25.63 -17.05
CA GLU A 222 -16.26 25.36 -17.01
C GLU A 222 -16.61 24.50 -15.78
N THR A 223 -15.81 23.48 -15.50
CA THR A 223 -16.06 22.50 -14.44
C THR A 223 -14.97 22.49 -13.37
N PRO A 224 -15.30 22.27 -12.09
CA PRO A 224 -14.30 22.07 -11.05
C PRO A 224 -13.46 20.81 -11.30
N PRO A 225 -12.22 20.74 -10.78
CA PRO A 225 -11.40 19.55 -10.89
C PRO A 225 -12.01 18.34 -10.16
N SER A 226 -11.53 17.15 -10.53
CA SER A 226 -11.88 15.93 -9.78
C SER A 226 -11.35 15.98 -8.35
N ARG A 227 -12.01 15.28 -7.41
CA ARG A 227 -11.56 15.22 -6.00
C ARG A 227 -10.11 14.76 -5.85
N VAL A 228 -9.66 13.82 -6.69
CA VAL A 228 -8.28 13.32 -6.64
C VAL A 228 -7.28 14.38 -7.06
N MET A 229 -7.60 15.20 -8.06
CA MET A 229 -6.74 16.31 -8.49
C MET A 229 -6.71 17.40 -7.42
N ALA A 230 -7.87 17.80 -6.90
CA ALA A 230 -7.96 18.83 -5.87
C ALA A 230 -7.17 18.46 -4.60
N VAL A 231 -7.38 17.24 -4.08
CA VAL A 231 -6.66 16.75 -2.89
C VAL A 231 -5.16 16.60 -3.18
N THR A 232 -4.78 16.08 -4.34
CA THR A 232 -3.35 15.92 -4.69
C THR A 232 -2.63 17.26 -4.80
N SER A 233 -3.23 18.26 -5.45
CA SER A 233 -2.64 19.59 -5.56
C SER A 233 -2.49 20.27 -4.21
N LEU A 234 -3.48 20.14 -3.32
CA LEU A 234 -3.38 20.61 -1.94
C LEU A 234 -2.23 19.94 -1.20
N LEU A 235 -2.16 18.61 -1.25
CA LEU A 235 -1.10 17.87 -0.56
C LEU A 235 0.28 18.18 -1.14
N TRP A 236 0.38 18.56 -2.42
CA TRP A 236 1.63 19.02 -3.01
C TRP A 236 2.07 20.38 -2.48
N THR A 237 1.14 21.33 -2.35
CA THR A 237 1.39 22.61 -1.67
C THR A 237 1.87 22.39 -0.23
N VAL A 238 1.15 21.57 0.54
CA VAL A 238 1.49 21.26 1.94
C VAL A 238 2.86 20.60 2.03
N PHE A 239 3.15 19.64 1.15
CA PHE A 239 4.44 18.96 1.10
C PHE A 239 5.58 19.95 0.81
N ALA A 240 5.42 20.84 -0.17
CA ALA A 240 6.42 21.85 -0.49
C ALA A 240 6.72 22.78 0.70
N ALA A 241 5.67 23.19 1.43
CA ALA A 241 5.83 23.99 2.65
C ALA A 241 6.61 23.25 3.75
N VAL A 242 6.37 21.95 3.93
CA VAL A 242 7.08 21.10 4.90
C VAL A 242 8.56 20.92 4.53
N MET A 243 8.87 20.68 3.26
CA MET A 243 10.24 20.45 2.81
C MET A 243 11.11 21.71 2.90
N ASP A 244 10.50 22.88 2.72
CA ASP A 244 11.18 24.17 2.84
C ASP A 244 11.08 24.79 4.24
N TRP A 245 10.56 24.05 5.23
CA TRP A 245 10.31 24.54 6.59
C TRP A 245 11.53 25.20 7.25
N GLU A 246 12.71 24.59 7.12
CA GLU A 246 13.96 25.12 7.71
C GLU A 246 14.56 26.27 6.90
N LYS A 247 14.06 26.48 5.68
CA LYS A 247 14.49 27.53 4.77
C LYS A 247 13.51 28.70 4.76
N GLN A 248 12.59 28.80 5.72
CA GLN A 248 11.62 29.90 5.83
C GLN A 248 12.26 31.28 6.17
N ASN A 249 13.56 31.48 5.92
CA ASN A 249 14.15 32.81 5.92
C ASN A 249 13.72 33.58 4.65
N GLU A 250 13.42 34.87 4.79
CA GLU A 250 13.14 35.76 3.66
C GLU A 250 14.25 35.66 2.61
N GLY A 251 13.90 35.25 1.39
CA GLY A 251 14.82 35.11 0.26
C GLY A 251 15.28 33.69 -0.10
N ALA A 252 14.87 32.65 0.64
CA ALA A 252 15.20 31.29 0.25
C ALA A 252 14.39 30.81 -0.96
N ILE A 253 15.13 30.37 -1.99
CA ILE A 253 14.56 29.82 -3.23
C ILE A 253 13.82 28.52 -2.89
N PRO A 254 12.51 28.40 -3.21
CA PRO A 254 11.77 27.19 -2.93
C PRO A 254 12.35 26.00 -3.69
N ARG A 255 12.37 24.83 -3.03
CA ARG A 255 13.01 23.64 -3.58
C ARG A 255 12.17 23.06 -4.74
N PRO A 256 12.74 22.94 -5.94
CA PRO A 256 12.06 22.24 -7.03
C PRO A 256 11.89 20.75 -6.70
N CYS A 257 10.71 20.20 -6.97
CA CYS A 257 10.43 18.79 -6.82
C CYS A 257 9.47 18.30 -7.92
N HIS A 258 9.42 16.99 -8.10
CA HIS A 258 8.43 16.37 -8.96
C HIS A 258 7.27 15.78 -8.14
N LEU A 259 6.11 15.67 -8.78
CA LEU A 259 5.01 14.82 -8.34
C LEU A 259 4.98 13.57 -9.23
N ALA A 260 4.89 12.40 -8.62
CA ALA A 260 4.64 11.15 -9.34
C ALA A 260 3.25 10.59 -8.97
N MET A 261 2.52 10.04 -9.94
CA MET A 261 1.18 9.50 -9.69
C MET A 261 0.95 8.19 -10.44
N ALA A 262 0.41 7.17 -9.78
CA ALA A 262 0.06 5.92 -10.41
C ALA A 262 -1.29 6.09 -11.14
N VAL A 263 -1.27 5.88 -12.46
CA VAL A 263 -2.45 6.04 -13.32
C VAL A 263 -2.78 4.71 -13.97
N GLY A 264 -4.01 4.23 -13.72
CA GLY A 264 -4.51 2.99 -14.30
C GLY A 264 -4.76 3.09 -15.81
N LEU A 265 -4.31 2.08 -16.55
CA LEU A 265 -4.46 1.95 -17.99
C LEU A 265 -5.84 1.40 -18.39
N ARG A 266 -6.50 0.64 -17.51
CA ARG A 266 -7.85 0.12 -17.75
C ARG A 266 -8.82 1.29 -17.97
N GLY A 267 -9.64 1.17 -19.03
CA GLY A 267 -10.57 2.22 -19.45
C GLY A 267 -9.95 3.37 -20.26
N ARG A 268 -8.61 3.44 -20.41
CA ARG A 268 -7.92 4.42 -21.27
C ARG A 268 -7.51 3.87 -22.63
N MET A 269 -7.71 2.58 -22.85
CA MET A 269 -7.31 1.90 -24.07
C MET A 269 -8.56 1.65 -24.90
N ILE A 270 -9.07 2.73 -25.48
CA ILE A 270 -10.15 2.68 -26.45
C ILE A 270 -9.85 3.77 -27.48
N THR A 271 -9.30 3.38 -28.64
CA THR A 271 -9.82 3.70 -29.99
C THR A 271 -8.95 3.08 -31.08
N GLY A 272 -9.46 2.06 -31.79
CA GLY A 272 -9.10 1.81 -33.20
C GLY A 272 -8.41 0.50 -33.56
N SER A 273 -7.82 -0.22 -32.61
CA SER A 273 -7.22 -1.53 -32.90
C SER A 273 -7.88 -2.62 -32.05
N GLU A 274 -8.45 -3.63 -32.70
CA GLU A 274 -8.91 -4.87 -32.07
C GLU A 274 -7.80 -5.61 -31.28
N ALA A 275 -6.55 -5.12 -31.32
CA ALA A 275 -5.37 -5.81 -30.81
C ALA A 275 -5.13 -5.73 -29.30
N LEU A 276 -5.71 -4.78 -28.55
CA LEU A 276 -5.38 -4.59 -27.12
C LEU A 276 -6.63 -4.55 -26.24
N ASN A 277 -7.28 -5.70 -26.05
CA ASN A 277 -8.40 -5.87 -25.11
C ASN A 277 -7.91 -5.98 -23.65
N PHE A 278 -7.20 -4.97 -23.13
CA PHE A 278 -6.90 -4.84 -21.70
C PHE A 278 -8.08 -4.10 -21.05
N ASN A 279 -8.73 -4.66 -20.04
CA ASN A 279 -9.95 -4.04 -19.51
C ASN A 279 -10.08 -4.25 -18.00
N GLU A 280 -11.21 -3.79 -17.45
CA GLU A 280 -11.52 -3.86 -16.02
C GLU A 280 -11.41 -5.27 -15.42
N ASN A 281 -11.56 -6.31 -16.24
CA ASN A 281 -11.50 -7.70 -15.81
C ASN A 281 -10.11 -8.34 -16.00
N THR A 282 -9.18 -7.67 -16.69
CA THR A 282 -7.82 -8.20 -16.86
C THR A 282 -7.04 -8.10 -15.55
N ILE A 283 -6.52 -9.23 -15.09
CA ILE A 283 -5.70 -9.37 -13.89
C ILE A 283 -4.23 -9.16 -14.23
N GLY A 284 -3.56 -8.36 -13.41
CA GLY A 284 -2.16 -7.99 -13.61
C GLY A 284 -1.89 -6.55 -13.20
N ASN A 285 -0.63 -6.12 -13.29
CA ASN A 285 -0.28 -4.72 -13.15
C ASN A 285 -0.63 -3.96 -14.43
N GLY A 286 -1.52 -2.97 -14.31
CA GLY A 286 -2.03 -2.18 -15.42
C GLY A 286 -2.00 -0.70 -15.12
N ALA A 287 -0.83 -0.18 -14.73
CA ALA A 287 -0.64 1.21 -14.37
C ALA A 287 0.70 1.74 -14.92
N VAL A 288 0.74 3.05 -15.16
CA VAL A 288 1.97 3.79 -15.47
C VAL A 288 2.19 4.87 -14.42
N ILE A 289 3.43 5.34 -14.29
CA ILE A 289 3.81 6.38 -13.34
C ILE A 289 4.22 7.65 -14.10
N PRO A 290 3.29 8.46 -14.62
CA PRO A 290 3.65 9.80 -15.08
C PRO A 290 4.22 10.64 -13.93
N VAL A 291 5.13 11.53 -14.29
CA VAL A 291 5.83 12.43 -13.38
C VAL A 291 5.66 13.84 -13.91
N SER A 292 5.41 14.79 -13.02
CA SER A 292 5.26 16.20 -13.38
C SER A 292 6.60 16.77 -13.90
N PRO A 293 6.59 17.90 -14.61
CA PRO A 293 7.78 18.73 -14.74
C PRO A 293 8.36 19.05 -13.37
N GLN A 294 9.68 19.23 -13.30
CA GLN A 294 10.32 19.73 -12.08
C GLN A 294 9.86 21.18 -11.86
N MET A 295 9.29 21.47 -10.71
CA MET A 295 8.88 22.82 -10.38
C MET A 295 8.92 23.06 -8.88
N ALA A 296 8.96 24.33 -8.48
CA ALA A 296 8.80 24.76 -7.10
C ALA A 296 7.30 25.03 -6.85
N PRO A 297 6.57 24.16 -6.12
CA PRO A 297 5.16 24.39 -5.87
C PRO A 297 4.97 25.62 -4.97
N PRO A 298 3.89 26.39 -5.18
CA PRO A 298 3.46 27.41 -4.23
C PRO A 298 3.31 26.81 -2.84
N ARG A 299 3.74 27.56 -1.82
CA ARG A 299 3.68 27.17 -0.40
C ARG A 299 2.37 27.63 0.27
N ASP A 300 1.52 28.29 -0.50
CA ASP A 300 0.19 28.72 -0.11
C ASP A 300 -0.85 28.23 -1.13
N LEU A 301 -2.12 28.47 -0.83
CA LEU A 301 -3.25 27.97 -1.60
C LEU A 301 -3.62 28.84 -2.81
N THR A 302 -2.89 29.91 -3.11
CA THR A 302 -3.20 30.81 -4.24
C THR A 302 -2.89 30.18 -5.59
N GLY A 303 -1.87 29.32 -5.66
CA GLY A 303 -1.50 28.61 -6.87
C GLY A 303 -2.11 27.21 -7.03
N LEU A 304 -3.14 26.88 -6.24
CA LEU A 304 -3.88 25.61 -6.38
C LEU A 304 -4.40 25.36 -7.81
N PRO A 305 -5.01 26.34 -8.51
CA PRO A 305 -5.50 26.11 -9.87
C PRO A 305 -4.40 25.71 -10.86
N ASP A 306 -3.23 26.34 -10.76
CA ASP A 306 -2.09 26.03 -11.62
C ASP A 306 -1.55 24.62 -11.35
N LEU A 307 -1.44 24.24 -10.06
CA LEU A 307 -1.04 22.88 -9.71
C LEU A 307 -2.05 21.85 -10.20
N VAL A 308 -3.36 22.12 -10.07
CA VAL A 308 -4.41 21.25 -10.63
C VAL A 308 -4.24 21.07 -12.13
N LYS A 309 -3.93 22.14 -12.86
CA LYS A 309 -3.67 22.05 -14.30
C LYS A 309 -2.47 21.15 -14.59
N VAL A 310 -1.37 21.28 -13.84
CA VAL A 310 -0.19 20.42 -13.98
C VAL A 310 -0.55 18.95 -13.72
N VAL A 311 -1.26 18.65 -12.62
CA VAL A 311 -1.68 17.27 -12.30
C VAL A 311 -2.62 16.72 -13.37
N ASN A 312 -3.58 17.53 -13.83
CA ASN A 312 -4.54 17.13 -14.86
C ASN A 312 -3.85 16.85 -16.20
N ASP A 313 -2.96 17.74 -16.66
CA ASP A 313 -2.23 17.56 -17.91
C ASP A 313 -1.31 16.32 -17.83
N MET A 314 -0.67 16.09 -16.69
CA MET A 314 0.14 14.90 -16.43
C MET A 314 -0.70 13.61 -16.56
N VAL A 315 -1.91 13.57 -15.98
CA VAL A 315 -2.79 12.40 -16.03
C VAL A 315 -3.44 12.22 -17.41
N ARG A 316 -3.80 13.31 -18.11
CA ARG A 316 -4.44 13.27 -19.43
C ARG A 316 -3.50 12.85 -20.54
N ARG A 317 -2.20 13.07 -20.40
CA ARG A 317 -1.17 12.59 -21.33
C ARG A 317 -1.03 11.06 -21.34
N VAL A 318 -1.55 10.37 -20.33
CA VAL A 318 -1.54 8.91 -20.29
C VAL A 318 -2.56 8.36 -21.27
N ASP A 319 -2.07 7.82 -22.38
CA ASP A 319 -2.85 7.26 -23.47
C ASP A 319 -2.29 5.91 -23.96
N GLU A 320 -2.81 5.40 -25.08
CA GLU A 320 -2.36 4.13 -25.68
C GLU A 320 -0.89 4.16 -26.15
N SER A 321 -0.36 5.34 -26.51
CA SER A 321 1.04 5.47 -26.95
C SER A 321 2.03 5.19 -25.82
N ASP A 322 1.63 5.43 -24.57
CA ASP A 322 2.40 5.03 -23.40
C ASP A 322 2.51 3.51 -23.27
N LEU A 323 1.53 2.74 -23.76
CA LEU A 323 1.61 1.27 -23.78
C LEU A 323 2.67 0.76 -24.74
N VAL A 324 2.75 1.37 -25.93
CA VAL A 324 3.68 0.96 -26.99
C VAL A 324 5.11 1.33 -26.62
N ARG A 325 5.28 2.52 -26.04
CA ARG A 325 6.59 3.06 -25.67
C ARG A 325 7.22 2.35 -24.46
N ARG A 326 6.42 1.70 -23.59
CA ARG A 326 6.85 1.23 -22.26
C ARG A 326 7.00 -0.30 -22.14
N ARG A 327 7.30 -1.00 -23.25
CA ARG A 327 7.59 -2.46 -23.28
C ARG A 327 9.04 -2.82 -22.93
N ASP A 328 9.86 -1.86 -22.53
CA ASP A 328 11.27 -2.02 -22.17
C ASP A 328 11.50 -2.21 -20.65
N GLY A 329 10.43 -2.13 -19.86
CA GLY A 329 10.47 -2.35 -18.41
C GLY A 329 10.91 -1.12 -17.61
N ALA A 330 11.08 0.04 -18.26
CA ALA A 330 11.46 1.28 -17.62
C ALA A 330 10.48 1.72 -16.52
N GLU A 331 9.18 1.38 -16.64
CA GLU A 331 8.17 1.73 -15.63
C GLU A 331 8.42 1.11 -14.26
N ILE A 332 8.95 -0.11 -14.21
CA ILE A 332 9.29 -0.77 -12.95
C ILE A 332 10.45 -0.02 -12.28
N LEU A 333 11.46 0.36 -13.06
CA LEU A 333 12.60 1.13 -12.56
C LEU A 333 12.16 2.51 -12.07
N LYS A 334 11.30 3.19 -12.85
CA LYS A 334 10.72 4.48 -12.49
C LYS A 334 9.89 4.42 -11.20
N LEU A 335 9.10 3.38 -11.02
CA LEU A 335 8.35 3.14 -9.78
C LEU A 335 9.30 2.96 -8.59
N MET A 336 10.38 2.18 -8.77
CA MET A 336 11.38 1.98 -7.71
C MET A 336 12.12 3.28 -7.38
N ASP A 337 12.50 4.08 -8.39
CA ASP A 337 13.06 5.42 -8.20
C ASP A 337 12.12 6.30 -7.39
N CYS A 338 10.82 6.32 -7.72
CA CYS A 338 9.83 7.11 -6.98
C CYS A 338 9.73 6.67 -5.51
N TYR A 339 9.77 5.36 -5.22
CA TYR A 339 9.79 4.85 -3.84
C TYR A 339 11.10 5.13 -3.10
N ALA A 340 12.20 5.28 -3.84
CA ALA A 340 13.48 5.75 -3.32
C ALA A 340 13.56 7.29 -3.20
N GLY A 341 12.50 8.02 -3.55
CA GLY A 341 12.48 9.50 -3.52
C GLY A 341 13.22 10.17 -4.69
N LYS A 342 13.56 9.41 -5.73
CA LYS A 342 14.24 9.89 -6.94
C LYS A 342 13.22 10.14 -8.06
N ALA A 343 13.36 11.24 -8.78
CA ALA A 343 12.54 11.53 -9.95
C ALA A 343 13.23 11.03 -11.23
N SER A 344 13.20 9.72 -11.48
CA SER A 344 13.76 9.05 -12.68
C SER A 344 15.27 9.26 -12.90
N ALA A 345 15.95 8.25 -13.45
CA ALA A 345 17.38 8.32 -13.79
C ALA A 345 17.76 9.43 -14.81
N SER A 346 16.80 9.97 -15.58
CA SER A 346 17.05 10.89 -16.71
C SER A 346 17.04 12.39 -16.35
N ASP A 347 16.23 12.81 -15.37
CA ASP A 347 15.87 14.24 -15.23
C ASP A 347 16.57 14.92 -14.04
N GLY A 348 17.31 14.17 -13.22
CA GLY A 348 18.09 14.72 -12.10
C GLY A 348 17.23 15.54 -11.14
N GLY A 349 16.47 14.87 -10.27
CA GLY A 349 15.61 15.57 -9.31
C GLY A 349 15.13 14.70 -8.17
N GLU A 350 14.72 15.34 -7.07
CA GLU A 350 13.98 14.65 -6.01
C GLU A 350 12.50 14.54 -6.38
N CYS A 351 11.95 13.35 -6.22
CA CYS A 351 10.51 13.15 -6.24
C CYS A 351 9.98 13.66 -4.90
N GLY A 352 9.12 14.68 -4.94
CA GLY A 352 8.49 15.23 -3.75
C GLY A 352 7.68 14.12 -3.06
N PHE A 353 6.67 13.59 -3.74
CA PHE A 353 5.94 12.40 -3.27
C PHE A 353 5.32 11.62 -4.42
N MET A 354 5.06 10.34 -4.13
CA MET A 354 4.41 9.38 -5.03
C MET A 354 2.97 9.12 -4.57
N VAL A 355 2.00 9.28 -5.48
CA VAL A 355 0.58 9.11 -5.21
C VAL A 355 0.01 7.82 -5.80
N ALA A 356 -0.63 7.00 -4.98
CA ALA A 356 -1.42 5.85 -5.42
C ALA A 356 -2.90 6.01 -5.05
N SER A 357 -3.76 6.24 -6.04
CA SER A 357 -5.20 6.42 -5.81
C SER A 357 -5.95 5.09 -5.89
N TRP A 358 -6.57 4.67 -4.78
CA TRP A 358 -7.51 3.54 -4.71
C TRP A 358 -8.98 4.01 -4.75
N LEU A 359 -9.21 5.29 -5.02
CA LEU A 359 -10.54 5.86 -5.16
C LEU A 359 -11.33 5.20 -6.31
N ARG A 360 -12.64 5.04 -6.12
CA ARG A 360 -13.60 4.36 -7.00
C ARG A 360 -13.31 2.86 -7.17
N LEU A 361 -12.50 2.26 -6.31
CA LEU A 361 -12.42 0.81 -6.18
C LEU A 361 -13.48 0.36 -5.17
N PRO A 362 -14.50 -0.42 -5.57
CA PRO A 362 -15.67 -0.71 -4.74
C PRO A 362 -15.40 -1.77 -3.65
N PHE A 363 -14.35 -1.61 -2.85
CA PHE A 363 -14.04 -2.54 -1.75
C PHE A 363 -15.18 -2.62 -0.71
N TYR A 364 -15.92 -1.54 -0.49
CA TYR A 364 -17.10 -1.53 0.37
C TYR A 364 -18.29 -2.35 -0.17
N GLU A 365 -18.23 -2.83 -1.42
CA GLU A 365 -19.25 -3.72 -1.99
C GLU A 365 -18.97 -5.21 -1.71
N ALA A 366 -17.85 -5.54 -1.04
CA ALA A 366 -17.45 -6.91 -0.74
C ALA A 366 -18.31 -7.54 0.37
N ASP A 367 -19.50 -8.03 0.00
CA ASP A 367 -20.41 -8.73 0.91
C ASP A 367 -20.29 -10.25 0.78
N PHE A 368 -19.74 -10.88 1.82
CA PHE A 368 -19.54 -12.33 1.93
C PHE A 368 -20.81 -13.10 2.36
N GLY A 369 -21.93 -12.40 2.55
CA GLY A 369 -23.19 -12.94 3.09
C GLY A 369 -23.49 -12.48 4.51
N TRP A 370 -22.62 -11.67 5.12
CA TRP A 370 -22.79 -11.14 6.48
C TRP A 370 -22.95 -9.61 6.52
N GLY A 371 -23.07 -8.98 5.35
CA GLY A 371 -23.07 -7.53 5.21
C GLY A 371 -21.78 -7.00 4.59
N LYS A 372 -21.83 -5.71 4.24
CA LYS A 372 -20.71 -4.96 3.66
C LYS A 372 -19.70 -4.56 4.74
N PRO A 373 -18.41 -4.32 4.38
CA PRO A 373 -17.42 -3.88 5.34
C PRO A 373 -17.80 -2.55 6.01
N ASP A 374 -17.57 -2.45 7.31
CA ASP A 374 -17.68 -1.16 8.02
C ASP A 374 -16.51 -0.25 7.71
N TRP A 375 -15.33 -0.83 7.51
CA TRP A 375 -14.11 -0.11 7.16
C TRP A 375 -13.23 -0.94 6.25
N PHE A 376 -12.54 -0.25 5.34
CA PHE A 376 -11.51 -0.83 4.48
C PHE A 376 -10.23 -0.01 4.62
N GLY A 377 -9.12 -0.69 4.83
CA GLY A 377 -7.79 -0.12 4.91
C GLY A 377 -6.77 -1.03 4.25
N TYR A 378 -5.58 -0.49 3.99
CA TYR A 378 -4.46 -1.25 3.45
C TYR A 378 -3.25 -1.05 4.35
N LEU A 379 -2.53 -2.11 4.67
CA LEU A 379 -1.29 -2.00 5.43
C LEU A 379 -0.12 -1.77 4.46
N PRO A 380 0.54 -0.61 4.54
CA PRO A 380 1.60 -0.19 3.64
C PRO A 380 2.97 -0.76 3.98
N GLY A 381 3.89 -0.67 3.01
CA GLY A 381 5.32 -0.80 3.26
C GLY A 381 5.95 0.45 3.86
N GLU A 382 7.25 0.38 4.17
CA GLU A 382 8.04 1.47 4.75
C GLU A 382 8.62 2.39 3.64
N PHE A 383 7.75 3.07 2.90
CA PHE A 383 8.16 3.97 1.82
C PHE A 383 8.10 5.44 2.24
N LYS A 384 9.18 6.19 2.06
CA LYS A 384 9.21 7.64 2.35
C LYS A 384 8.45 8.41 1.27
N ASN A 385 7.69 9.42 1.69
CA ASN A 385 6.97 10.35 0.82
C ASN A 385 6.01 9.67 -0.16
N VAL A 386 5.20 8.75 0.35
CA VAL A 386 4.12 8.13 -0.41
C VAL A 386 2.79 8.63 0.14
N ILE A 387 1.80 8.78 -0.73
CA ILE A 387 0.42 9.06 -0.35
C ILE A 387 -0.48 8.06 -1.07
N SER A 388 -1.40 7.44 -0.32
CA SER A 388 -2.46 6.60 -0.89
C SER A 388 -3.82 7.17 -0.57
N TYR A 389 -4.75 7.11 -1.53
CA TYR A 389 -6.11 7.60 -1.32
C TYR A 389 -7.11 6.46 -1.26
N LEU A 390 -7.90 6.40 -0.20
CA LEU A 390 -9.01 5.48 -0.04
C LEU A 390 -10.32 6.25 0.03
N ASP A 391 -11.40 5.64 -0.46
CA ASP A 391 -12.74 6.18 -0.27
C ASP A 391 -13.15 6.02 1.19
N THR A 392 -13.86 7.00 1.72
CA THR A 392 -14.68 6.81 2.92
C THR A 392 -15.88 5.91 2.60
N LYS A 393 -16.48 5.28 3.62
CA LYS A 393 -17.62 4.37 3.45
C LYS A 393 -18.81 5.01 2.69
N CYS A 394 -19.07 6.30 2.88
CA CYS A 394 -20.15 7.01 2.19
C CYS A 394 -19.83 7.31 0.71
N GLY A 395 -18.59 7.11 0.28
CA GLY A 395 -18.15 7.33 -1.10
C GLY A 395 -17.91 8.80 -1.47
N GLU A 396 -18.18 9.76 -0.58
CA GLU A 396 -17.99 11.18 -0.85
C GLU A 396 -16.62 11.69 -0.38
N GLY A 397 -16.21 11.32 0.84
CA GLY A 397 -14.95 11.70 1.45
C GLY A 397 -13.75 10.87 0.98
N VAL A 398 -12.55 11.38 1.27
CA VAL A 398 -11.26 10.74 0.94
C VAL A 398 -10.42 10.60 2.19
N GLU A 399 -9.81 9.45 2.40
CA GLU A 399 -8.75 9.25 3.37
C GLU A 399 -7.40 9.28 2.66
N ALA A 400 -6.56 10.25 3.02
CA ALA A 400 -5.17 10.32 2.58
C ALA A 400 -4.28 9.63 3.60
N TRP A 401 -3.73 8.50 3.19
CA TRP A 401 -2.80 7.68 3.95
C TRP A 401 -1.40 8.15 3.58
N VAL A 402 -0.70 8.78 4.53
CA VAL A 402 0.53 9.53 4.27
C VAL A 402 1.71 8.88 4.98
N TRP A 403 2.80 8.69 4.25
CA TRP A 403 4.07 8.18 4.76
C TRP A 403 5.17 9.22 4.63
N MET A 404 5.75 9.61 5.75
CA MET A 404 6.84 10.59 5.81
C MET A 404 7.79 10.24 6.95
N THR A 405 8.96 10.87 6.98
CA THR A 405 9.82 10.79 8.17
C THR A 405 9.07 11.34 9.38
N GLU A 406 9.45 10.92 10.58
CA GLU A 406 8.87 11.45 11.82
C GLU A 406 8.98 12.99 11.91
N LYS A 407 10.12 13.54 11.52
CA LYS A 407 10.39 14.98 11.50
C LYS A 407 9.43 15.72 10.54
N ASP A 408 9.25 15.19 9.33
CA ASP A 408 8.41 15.83 8.32
C ASP A 408 6.93 15.66 8.64
N MET A 409 6.53 14.50 9.19
CA MET A 409 5.15 14.23 9.60
C MET A 409 4.69 15.19 10.70
N ALA A 410 5.54 15.47 11.69
CA ALA A 410 5.23 16.42 12.77
C ALA A 410 4.96 17.84 12.23
N ARG A 411 5.64 18.22 11.15
CA ARG A 411 5.38 19.50 10.45
C ARG A 411 4.10 19.40 9.64
N PHE A 412 3.97 18.35 8.83
CA PHE A 412 2.84 18.12 7.93
C PHE A 412 1.50 18.19 8.66
N GLU A 413 1.37 17.54 9.81
CA GLU A 413 0.12 17.53 10.58
C GLU A 413 -0.22 18.86 11.25
N SER A 414 0.74 19.78 11.33
CA SER A 414 0.53 21.13 11.87
C SER A 414 0.23 22.18 10.79
N MET A 415 0.26 21.81 9.51
CA MET A 415 0.11 22.77 8.41
C MET A 415 -1.30 23.36 8.36
N PRO A 416 -1.48 24.70 8.47
CA PRO A 416 -2.81 25.33 8.41
C PRO A 416 -3.56 25.03 7.12
N GLU A 417 -2.85 24.97 6.00
CA GLU A 417 -3.38 24.64 4.67
C GLU A 417 -4.02 23.25 4.66
N LEU A 418 -3.43 22.29 5.36
CA LEU A 418 -3.96 20.94 5.50
C LEU A 418 -5.18 20.92 6.43
N LEU A 419 -5.04 21.51 7.62
CA LEU A 419 -6.05 21.47 8.68
C LEU A 419 -7.34 22.24 8.31
N GLN A 420 -7.29 23.12 7.31
CA GLN A 420 -8.48 23.76 6.75
C GLN A 420 -9.45 22.73 6.11
N PHE A 421 -8.92 21.65 5.53
CA PHE A 421 -9.67 20.68 4.71
C PHE A 421 -9.64 19.25 5.24
N ALA A 422 -8.67 18.88 6.07
CA ALA A 422 -8.52 17.54 6.60
C ALA A 422 -8.40 17.49 8.11
N THR A 423 -8.86 16.38 8.69
CA THR A 423 -8.68 16.05 10.10
C THR A 423 -7.79 14.81 10.23
N PRO A 424 -6.80 14.79 11.14
CA PRO A 424 -6.07 13.58 11.46
C PRO A 424 -7.02 12.53 12.03
N VAL A 425 -6.93 11.30 11.55
CA VAL A 425 -7.65 10.16 12.11
C VAL A 425 -6.78 9.56 13.21
N LEU A 426 -7.23 9.69 14.47
CA LEU A 426 -6.43 9.34 15.63
C LEU A 426 -6.69 7.89 16.08
N ASN A 427 -7.89 7.37 15.83
CA ASN A 427 -8.28 6.02 16.20
C ASN A 427 -9.04 5.31 15.08
N ALA A 428 -8.93 3.97 15.05
CA ALA A 428 -9.75 3.13 14.16
C ALA A 428 -11.27 3.25 14.42
N LEU A 429 -11.67 3.84 15.55
CA LEU A 429 -13.07 4.10 15.93
C LEU A 429 -13.61 5.42 15.36
N ASP A 430 -12.77 6.26 14.76
CA ASP A 430 -13.22 7.49 14.12
C ASP A 430 -13.82 7.21 12.73
N HIS A 431 -13.88 5.95 12.26
CA HIS A 431 -14.36 5.54 10.93
C HIS A 431 -15.85 5.19 10.86
#